data_AF-A0A6A3PM59-F1
#
_entry.id   AF-A0A6A3PM59-F1
#
_cell.length_a   1.000
_cell.length_b   1.000
_cell.length_c   1.000
_cell.angle_alpha   90.00
_cell.angle_beta   90.00
_cell.angle_gamma   90.00
#
_symmetry.space_group_name_H-M   'P 1'
#
loop_
_entity.id
_entity.type
_entity.pdbx_description
1 polymer ?
#
loop_
_entity_poly.entity_id
_entity_poly.type
_entity_poly.pdbx_seq_one_letter_code
_entity_poly.pdbx_strand_id
1 'polypeptide(L)'
;MAAANAEKEFWFDVRGVLELARLFEPPEFVITSERDKAHKTEAVCILLARLSYPNRNYDMMQRFGRSPSALSRLFSHIVFYVYNRYQEIIYFQKRVCAERIQMPSARPGKKENLQKQVYSGHKRVHCMNFQAVVVPDGLAIHCWGPMEGRRHDITMLRESKLA
;
A
#
# COMPACT_ATOMS: atom_id res chain seq x y z
N MET A 1 -12.77 -17.69 16.30
CA MET A 1 -11.36 -17.47 15.93
C MET A 1 -10.52 -17.64 17.19
N ALA A 2 -9.80 -18.75 17.34
CA ALA A 2 -8.83 -18.87 18.44
C ALA A 2 -7.74 -17.81 18.23
N ALA A 3 -7.38 -17.04 19.27
CA ALA A 3 -6.48 -15.89 19.17
C ALA A 3 -5.13 -16.23 18.50
N ALA A 4 -4.63 -17.45 18.72
CA ALA A 4 -3.35 -17.93 18.16
C ALA A 4 -3.36 -18.11 16.62
N ASN A 5 -4.52 -18.30 15.99
CA ASN A 5 -4.61 -18.44 14.54
C ASN A 5 -4.66 -17.09 13.84
N ALA A 6 -5.14 -16.03 14.51
CA ALA A 6 -5.32 -14.72 13.89
C ALA A 6 -3.97 -14.05 13.55
N GLU A 7 -2.99 -14.10 14.46
CA GLU A 7 -1.67 -13.51 14.23
C GLU A 7 -0.94 -14.19 13.06
N LYS A 8 -1.00 -15.52 12.95
CA LYS A 8 -0.34 -16.25 11.86
C LYS A 8 -1.03 -16.05 10.51
N GLU A 9 -2.34 -15.86 10.51
CA GLU A 9 -3.15 -15.78 9.28
C GLU A 9 -3.31 -14.36 8.76
N PHE A 10 -3.33 -13.35 9.64
CA PHE A 10 -3.62 -11.96 9.33
C PHE A 10 -2.53 -10.98 9.78
N TRP A 11 -1.49 -11.45 10.50
CA TRP A 11 -0.42 -10.65 11.13
C TRP A 11 -0.86 -9.78 12.32
N PHE A 12 -2.16 -9.77 12.64
CA PHE A 12 -2.74 -8.99 13.73
C PHE A 12 -3.55 -9.89 14.68
N ASP A 13 -3.55 -9.55 15.97
CA ASP A 13 -4.49 -10.14 16.92
C ASP A 13 -5.92 -9.65 16.63
N VAL A 14 -6.91 -10.25 17.29
CA VAL A 14 -8.32 -9.90 17.08
C VAL A 14 -8.57 -8.40 17.34
N ARG A 15 -7.89 -7.82 18.33
CA ARG A 15 -8.01 -6.40 18.66
C ARG A 15 -7.42 -5.51 17.57
N GLY A 16 -6.26 -5.88 17.03
CA GLY A 16 -5.62 -5.19 15.91
C GLY A 16 -6.47 -5.21 14.65
N VAL A 17 -7.11 -6.33 14.34
CA VAL A 17 -8.07 -6.41 13.22
C VAL A 17 -9.28 -5.48 13.45
N LEU A 18 -9.82 -5.44 14.67
CA LEU A 18 -10.92 -4.54 15.01
C LEU A 18 -10.50 -3.06 14.94
N GLU A 19 -9.30 -2.73 15.40
CA GLU A 19 -8.77 -1.37 15.31
C GLU A 19 -8.50 -0.97 13.86
N LEU A 20 -7.98 -1.87 13.02
CA LEU A 20 -7.86 -1.64 11.58
C LEU A 20 -9.22 -1.43 10.92
N ALA A 21 -10.24 -2.20 11.32
CA ALA A 21 -11.60 -1.97 10.83
C ALA A 21 -12.17 -0.62 11.29
N ARG A 22 -11.73 -0.10 12.44
CA ARG A 22 -12.08 1.25 12.90
C ARG A 22 -11.32 2.32 12.10
N LEU A 23 -10.02 2.13 11.86
CA LEU A 23 -9.14 3.09 11.20
C LEU A 23 -9.38 3.17 9.69
N PHE A 24 -9.65 2.05 9.01
CA PHE A 24 -9.97 2.07 7.58
C PHE A 24 -11.35 2.66 7.29
N GLU A 25 -12.22 2.72 8.30
CA GLU A 25 -13.59 3.24 8.22
C GLU A 25 -14.42 2.70 7.04
N PRO A 26 -14.39 1.40 6.69
CA PRO A 26 -15.35 0.87 5.72
C PRO A 26 -16.79 0.98 6.25
N PRO A 27 -17.80 1.03 5.36
CA PRO A 27 -19.20 0.98 5.78
C PRO A 27 -19.48 -0.31 6.58
N GLU A 28 -20.47 -0.26 7.49
CA GLU A 28 -20.83 -1.40 8.36
C GLU A 28 -21.01 -2.70 7.58
N PHE A 29 -21.60 -2.58 6.39
CA PHE A 29 -21.67 -3.65 5.40
C PHE A 29 -21.04 -3.20 4.09
N VAL A 30 -20.06 -3.95 3.63
CA VAL A 30 -19.46 -3.83 2.30
C VAL A 30 -20.32 -4.61 1.32
N ILE A 31 -20.81 -3.93 0.28
CA ILE A 31 -21.70 -4.51 -0.72
C ILE A 31 -21.08 -4.30 -2.09
N THR A 32 -20.79 -5.39 -2.80
CA THR A 32 -20.24 -5.34 -4.17
C THR A 32 -21.34 -5.03 -5.19
N SER A 33 -20.93 -4.66 -6.42
CA SER A 33 -21.86 -4.44 -7.55
C SER A 33 -22.72 -5.67 -7.85
N GLU A 34 -22.17 -6.84 -7.62
CA GLU A 34 -22.82 -8.13 -7.80
C GLU A 34 -23.58 -8.60 -6.54
N ARG A 35 -23.81 -7.70 -5.59
CA ARG A 35 -24.60 -7.88 -4.37
C ARG A 35 -24.02 -8.88 -3.36
N ASP A 36 -22.71 -9.15 -3.41
CA ASP A 36 -22.07 -9.85 -2.30
C ASP A 36 -22.00 -8.90 -1.11
N LYS A 37 -22.53 -9.33 0.03
CA LYS A 37 -22.56 -8.54 1.27
C LYS A 37 -21.61 -9.14 2.29
N ALA A 38 -20.70 -8.35 2.85
CA ALA A 38 -19.84 -8.73 3.96
C ALA A 38 -19.88 -7.68 5.07
N HIS A 39 -19.75 -8.12 6.31
CA HIS A 39 -19.58 -7.18 7.43
C HIS A 39 -18.20 -6.51 7.35
N LYS A 40 -18.06 -5.28 7.86
CA LYS A 40 -16.79 -4.53 7.82
C LYS A 40 -15.58 -5.33 8.31
N THR A 41 -15.73 -6.04 9.42
CA THR A 41 -14.64 -6.84 10.01
C THR A 41 -14.26 -8.02 9.13
N GLU A 42 -15.23 -8.66 8.50
CA GLU A 42 -15.01 -9.76 7.56
C GLU A 42 -14.30 -9.28 6.30
N ALA A 43 -14.71 -8.13 5.74
CA ALA A 43 -14.06 -7.53 4.58
C ALA A 43 -12.59 -7.18 4.88
N VAL A 44 -12.29 -6.65 6.07
CA VAL A 44 -10.92 -6.38 6.52
C VAL A 44 -10.13 -7.67 6.71
N CYS A 45 -10.72 -8.74 7.28
CA CYS A 45 -10.06 -10.04 7.37
C CYS A 45 -9.74 -10.62 5.98
N ILE A 46 -10.65 -10.51 5.00
CA ILE A 46 -10.42 -10.95 3.62
C ILE A 46 -9.25 -10.17 2.99
N LEU A 47 -9.21 -8.85 3.21
CA LEU A 47 -8.11 -7.99 2.76
C LEU A 47 -6.79 -8.44 3.39
N LEU A 48 -6.74 -8.56 4.71
CA LEU A 48 -5.53 -8.95 5.45
C LEU A 48 -5.03 -10.33 5.04
N ALA A 49 -5.92 -11.33 4.95
CA ALA A 49 -5.53 -12.68 4.53
C ALA A 49 -4.83 -12.69 3.17
N ARG A 50 -5.25 -11.85 2.23
CA ARG A 50 -4.67 -11.77 0.89
C ARG A 50 -3.35 -10.99 0.85
N LEU A 51 -3.14 -10.08 1.79
CA LEU A 51 -1.92 -9.26 1.90
C LEU A 51 -0.83 -9.94 2.73
N SER A 52 -1.22 -10.73 3.73
CA SER A 52 -0.31 -11.45 4.61
C SER A 52 0.56 -12.48 3.89
N TYR A 53 0.01 -13.17 2.89
CA TYR A 53 0.76 -14.07 2.01
C TYR A 53 -0.04 -14.41 0.74
N PRO A 54 0.63 -14.81 -0.35
CA PRO A 54 -0.07 -15.25 -1.56
C PRO A 54 -0.85 -16.55 -1.30
N ASN A 55 -2.18 -16.47 -1.23
CA ASN A 55 -3.08 -17.61 -1.08
C ASN A 55 -4.08 -17.71 -2.24
N ARG A 56 -4.56 -18.93 -2.51
CA ARG A 56 -5.63 -19.13 -3.49
C ARG A 56 -6.97 -18.82 -2.84
N ASN A 57 -7.90 -18.25 -3.62
CA ASN A 57 -9.28 -18.04 -3.16
C ASN A 57 -9.96 -19.36 -2.70
N TYR A 58 -9.52 -20.50 -3.24
CA TYR A 58 -10.01 -21.82 -2.85
C TYR A 58 -9.66 -22.15 -1.39
N ASP A 59 -8.45 -21.82 -0.95
CA ASP A 59 -7.99 -22.08 0.43
C ASP A 59 -8.77 -21.21 1.43
N MET A 60 -9.11 -20.00 1.02
CA MET A 60 -9.91 -19.06 1.81
C MET A 60 -11.40 -19.43 1.89
N MET A 61 -11.92 -20.21 0.93
CA MET A 61 -13.33 -20.60 0.89
C MET A 61 -13.78 -21.29 2.17
N GLN A 62 -12.96 -22.22 2.70
CA GLN A 62 -13.29 -22.94 3.93
C GLN A 62 -13.32 -22.00 5.15
N ARG A 63 -12.45 -20.99 5.18
CA ARG A 63 -12.33 -20.07 6.32
C ARG A 63 -13.46 -19.05 6.37
N PHE A 64 -13.83 -18.50 5.23
CA PHE A 64 -14.83 -17.44 5.14
C PHE A 64 -16.23 -17.95 4.76
N GLY A 65 -16.38 -19.22 4.37
CA GLY A 65 -17.65 -19.81 3.97
C GLY A 65 -18.24 -19.17 2.70
N ARG A 66 -17.38 -18.60 1.84
CA ARG A 66 -17.79 -17.86 0.64
C ARG A 66 -17.19 -18.46 -0.61
N SER A 67 -17.94 -18.37 -1.71
CA SER A 67 -17.44 -18.81 -3.01
C SER A 67 -16.14 -18.06 -3.40
N PRO A 68 -15.22 -18.72 -4.14
CA PRO A 68 -13.98 -18.08 -4.59
C PRO A 68 -14.22 -16.78 -5.36
N SER A 69 -15.30 -16.72 -6.15
CA SER A 69 -15.70 -15.53 -6.90
C SER A 69 -16.20 -14.40 -6.01
N ALA A 70 -16.96 -14.71 -4.94
CA ALA A 70 -17.37 -13.70 -3.95
C ALA A 70 -16.16 -13.15 -3.18
N LEU A 71 -15.23 -14.02 -2.79
CA LEU A 71 -13.98 -13.58 -2.14
C LEU A 71 -13.16 -12.66 -3.03
N SER A 72 -13.03 -12.99 -4.32
CA SER A 72 -12.32 -12.13 -5.27
C SER A 72 -12.99 -10.77 -5.44
N ARG A 73 -14.33 -10.73 -5.55
CA ARG A 73 -15.10 -9.48 -5.71
C ARG A 73 -15.01 -8.61 -4.46
N LEU A 74 -15.17 -9.20 -3.28
CA LEU A 74 -15.06 -8.49 -2.00
C LEU A 74 -13.65 -7.94 -1.77
N PHE A 75 -12.63 -8.76 -2.04
CA PHE A 75 -11.24 -8.32 -1.97
C PHE A 75 -10.98 -7.13 -2.89
N SER A 76 -11.34 -7.23 -4.17
CA SER A 76 -11.15 -6.12 -5.10
C SER A 76 -11.90 -4.87 -4.65
N HIS A 77 -13.15 -5.02 -4.20
CA HIS A 77 -13.97 -3.90 -3.74
C HIS A 77 -13.35 -3.17 -2.53
N ILE A 78 -12.91 -3.92 -1.51
CA ILE A 78 -12.28 -3.32 -0.32
C ILE A 78 -10.90 -2.72 -0.63
N VAL A 79 -10.13 -3.33 -1.55
CA VAL A 79 -8.86 -2.75 -2.04
C VAL A 79 -9.12 -1.41 -2.71
N PHE A 80 -10.08 -1.31 -3.62
CA PHE A 80 -10.44 -0.04 -4.26
C PHE A 80 -10.96 0.99 -3.24
N TYR A 81 -11.72 0.56 -2.23
CA TYR A 81 -12.17 1.43 -1.16
C TYR A 81 -10.99 2.05 -0.39
N VAL A 82 -10.09 1.21 0.14
CA VAL A 82 -8.92 1.65 0.89
C VAL A 82 -8.00 2.50 0.01
N TYR A 83 -7.80 2.08 -1.24
CA TYR A 83 -7.01 2.84 -2.21
C TYR A 83 -7.58 4.23 -2.45
N ASN A 84 -8.86 4.34 -2.82
CA ASN A 84 -9.46 5.64 -3.13
C ASN A 84 -9.44 6.59 -1.94
N ARG A 85 -9.60 6.06 -0.73
CA ARG A 85 -9.59 6.83 0.52
C ARG A 85 -8.19 7.30 0.91
N TYR A 86 -7.19 6.43 0.78
CA TYR A 86 -5.84 6.69 1.25
C TYR A 86 -4.83 6.91 0.12
N GLN A 87 -5.27 7.10 -1.13
CA GLN A 87 -4.41 7.26 -2.30
C GLN A 87 -3.38 8.38 -2.16
N GLU A 88 -3.66 9.43 -1.37
CA GLU A 88 -2.69 10.52 -1.14
C GLU A 88 -1.55 10.11 -0.22
N ILE A 89 -1.76 9.08 0.61
CA ILE A 89 -0.78 8.50 1.51
C ILE A 89 -0.09 7.29 0.86
N ILE A 90 -0.89 6.42 0.21
CA ILE A 90 -0.43 5.18 -0.43
C ILE A 90 0.31 5.46 -1.73
N TYR A 91 -0.19 6.39 -2.55
CA TYR A 91 0.45 6.77 -3.80
C TYR A 91 1.20 8.08 -3.64
N PHE A 92 2.34 8.14 -4.32
CA PHE A 92 3.12 9.32 -4.71
C PHE A 92 2.52 10.66 -4.27
N GLN A 93 3.29 11.51 -3.59
CA GLN A 93 2.96 12.93 -3.47
C GLN A 93 2.75 13.50 -4.88
N LYS A 94 1.50 13.53 -5.34
CA LYS A 94 1.12 13.97 -6.69
C LYS A 94 1.62 15.38 -6.92
N ARG A 95 1.64 16.19 -5.87
CA ARG A 95 2.25 17.52 -5.84
C ARG A 95 3.74 17.48 -6.16
N VAL A 96 4.54 16.69 -5.45
CA VAL A 96 5.99 16.61 -5.68
C VAL A 96 6.30 16.01 -7.04
N CYS A 97 5.56 14.98 -7.46
CA CYS A 97 5.70 14.42 -8.81
C CYS A 97 5.26 15.42 -9.88
N ALA A 98 4.14 16.13 -9.74
CA ALA A 98 3.66 17.07 -10.75
C ALA A 98 4.52 18.34 -10.83
N GLU A 99 4.87 18.95 -9.70
CA GLU A 99 5.77 20.11 -9.64
C GLU A 99 7.14 19.77 -10.24
N ARG A 100 7.65 18.55 -9.98
CA ARG A 100 8.94 18.11 -10.53
C ARG A 100 8.83 17.54 -11.94
N ILE A 101 7.71 16.96 -12.38
CA ILE A 101 7.47 16.52 -13.79
C ILE A 101 7.29 17.73 -14.74
N GLN A 102 6.90 18.90 -14.22
CA GLN A 102 6.75 20.13 -15.00
C GLN A 102 8.03 20.97 -15.12
N MET A 103 9.12 20.64 -14.42
CA MET A 103 10.41 21.29 -14.63
C MET A 103 11.09 20.73 -15.90
N PRO A 104 11.69 21.51 -16.81
CA PRO A 104 11.70 21.09 -18.24
C PRO A 104 13.11 20.86 -18.80
N SER A 105 13.49 19.98 -19.72
CA SER A 105 14.89 19.49 -19.83
C SER A 105 16.17 20.35 -20.15
N ALA A 106 17.31 20.08 -19.46
CA ALA A 106 18.70 20.57 -19.59
C ALA A 106 19.44 20.08 -20.86
N ARG A 107 18.88 20.43 -22.01
CA ARG A 107 19.64 20.87 -23.20
C ARG A 107 19.47 22.39 -23.28
N PRO A 108 20.38 23.14 -23.95
CA PRO A 108 20.36 24.59 -23.91
C PRO A 108 19.05 25.12 -24.50
N GLY A 109 18.20 25.56 -23.58
CA GLY A 109 16.83 26.00 -23.77
C GLY A 109 16.20 26.28 -22.42
N LYS A 110 16.80 27.21 -21.64
CA LYS A 110 16.34 27.82 -20.36
C LYS A 110 15.60 26.95 -19.30
N LYS A 111 15.64 25.62 -19.37
CA LYS A 111 14.81 24.73 -18.56
C LYS A 111 15.67 23.46 -18.15
N GLU A 112 15.55 22.89 -16.92
CA GLU A 112 16.18 21.62 -16.35
C GLU A 112 15.72 20.13 -16.69
N ASN A 113 16.66 19.16 -16.90
CA ASN A 113 16.40 17.75 -17.39
C ASN A 113 15.97 16.76 -16.32
N LEU A 114 14.68 16.57 -16.20
CA LEU A 114 14.05 15.57 -15.35
C LEU A 114 14.54 14.16 -15.60
N GLN A 115 14.76 13.79 -16.86
CA GLN A 115 15.26 12.45 -17.19
C GLN A 115 16.61 12.19 -16.54
N LYS A 116 17.46 13.21 -16.39
CA LYS A 116 18.75 13.10 -15.66
C LYS A 116 18.59 13.14 -14.15
N GLN A 117 17.61 13.87 -13.61
CA GLN A 117 17.34 13.92 -12.16
C GLN A 117 16.85 12.56 -11.65
N VAL A 118 15.96 11.90 -12.39
CA VAL A 118 15.44 10.57 -12.00
C VAL A 118 16.34 9.41 -12.41
N TYR A 119 17.41 9.64 -13.18
CA TYR A 119 18.34 8.58 -13.54
C TYR A 119 19.30 8.26 -12.40
N SER A 120 19.21 7.03 -11.88
CA SER A 120 20.21 6.50 -10.96
C SER A 120 21.42 5.99 -11.74
N GLY A 121 22.56 6.65 -11.61
CA GLY A 121 23.81 6.17 -12.22
C GLY A 121 24.28 4.81 -11.68
N HIS A 122 23.95 4.52 -10.41
CA HIS A 122 24.31 3.25 -9.76
C HIS A 122 23.46 2.09 -10.27
N LYS A 123 22.14 2.27 -10.37
CA LYS A 123 21.22 1.22 -10.87
C LYS A 123 21.06 1.23 -12.40
N ARG A 124 21.57 2.26 -13.07
CA ARG A 124 21.46 2.51 -14.52
C ARG A 124 20.02 2.54 -15.04
N VAL A 125 19.07 2.93 -14.19
CA VAL A 125 17.64 3.02 -14.51
C VAL A 125 17.06 4.35 -14.06
N HIS A 126 15.97 4.78 -14.70
CA HIS A 126 15.16 5.90 -14.25
C HIS A 126 14.25 5.42 -13.11
N CYS A 127 14.47 5.92 -11.90
CA CYS A 127 13.70 5.53 -10.73
C CYS A 127 13.48 6.69 -9.77
N MET A 128 12.47 6.54 -8.93
CA MET A 128 12.30 7.33 -7.72
C MET A 128 12.69 6.44 -6.54
N ASN A 129 13.44 7.00 -5.61
CA ASN A 129 13.83 6.30 -4.40
C ASN A 129 12.81 6.61 -3.30
N PHE A 130 12.50 5.59 -2.51
CA PHE A 130 11.66 5.67 -1.32
C PHE A 130 12.41 5.04 -0.16
N GLN A 131 12.20 5.59 1.02
CA GLN A 131 12.72 5.06 2.26
C GLN A 131 11.57 4.57 3.12
N ALA A 132 11.62 3.30 3.54
CA ALA A 132 10.66 2.75 4.47
C ALA A 132 11.32 2.20 5.72
N VAL A 133 10.66 2.31 6.86
CA VAL A 133 11.01 1.59 8.09
C VAL A 133 10.09 0.39 8.18
N VAL A 134 10.69 -0.80 8.14
CA VAL A 134 10.01 -2.07 8.26
C VAL A 134 10.33 -2.63 9.64
N VAL A 135 9.30 -2.93 10.42
CA VAL A 135 9.43 -3.58 11.73
C VAL A 135 9.81 -5.07 11.56
N PRO A 136 10.40 -5.73 12.58
CA PRO A 136 10.87 -7.12 12.46
C PRO A 136 9.80 -8.14 12.07
N ASP A 137 8.53 -7.82 12.30
CA ASP A 137 7.39 -8.62 11.86
C ASP A 137 7.12 -8.52 10.34
N GLY A 138 7.76 -7.58 9.64
CA GLY A 138 7.67 -7.36 8.20
C GLY A 138 6.71 -6.23 7.78
N LEU A 139 6.06 -5.56 8.73
CA LEU A 139 5.16 -4.44 8.42
C LEU A 139 5.93 -3.14 8.13
N ALA A 140 5.55 -2.40 7.10
CA ALA A 140 6.09 -1.07 6.84
C ALA A 140 5.32 -0.03 7.68
N ILE A 141 5.96 0.51 8.73
CA ILE A 141 5.35 1.49 9.65
C ILE A 141 5.57 2.95 9.21
N HIS A 142 6.58 3.17 8.38
CA HIS A 142 6.90 4.48 7.83
C HIS A 142 7.33 4.31 6.39
N CYS A 143 6.81 5.14 5.49
CA CYS A 143 7.22 5.22 4.10
C CYS A 143 7.36 6.70 3.75
N TRP A 144 8.56 7.10 3.31
CA TRP A 144 8.92 8.48 3.03
C TRP A 144 9.62 8.60 1.68
N GLY A 145 9.24 9.63 0.93
CA GLY A 145 9.59 9.83 -0.47
C GLY A 145 8.47 10.60 -1.19
N PRO A 146 8.51 10.75 -2.53
CA PRO A 146 9.49 10.20 -3.46
C PRO A 146 10.72 11.12 -3.63
N MET A 147 11.89 10.51 -3.78
CA MET A 147 13.14 11.20 -4.08
C MET A 147 13.71 10.86 -5.44
N GLU A 148 14.44 11.80 -6.04
CA GLU A 148 15.14 11.61 -7.31
C GLU A 148 16.12 10.43 -7.24
N GLY A 149 16.06 9.50 -8.19
CA GLY A 149 16.94 8.33 -8.25
C GLY A 149 18.44 8.63 -8.28
N ARG A 150 18.83 9.86 -8.64
CA ARG A 150 20.21 10.35 -8.57
C ARG A 150 20.72 10.56 -7.14
N ARG A 151 19.83 10.81 -6.17
CA ARG A 151 20.20 11.14 -4.78
C ARG A 151 20.70 9.90 -4.04
N HIS A 152 21.71 10.09 -3.19
CA HIS A 152 22.30 9.01 -2.40
C HIS A 152 21.42 8.65 -1.20
N ASP A 153 21.43 7.40 -0.77
CA ASP A 153 20.60 6.89 0.33
C ASP A 153 20.80 7.67 1.64
N ILE A 154 22.02 8.14 1.89
CA ILE A 154 22.34 8.99 3.07
C ILE A 154 21.57 10.32 3.06
N THR A 155 21.30 10.88 1.88
CA THR A 155 20.48 12.08 1.74
C THR A 155 19.03 11.77 2.09
N MET A 156 18.54 10.58 1.69
CA MET A 156 17.20 10.12 2.08
C MET A 156 17.05 9.99 3.59
N LEU A 157 18.02 9.38 4.24
CA LEU A 157 17.99 9.21 5.69
C LEU A 157 17.92 10.55 6.45
N ARG A 158 18.63 11.58 5.97
CA ARG A 158 18.59 12.92 6.57
C ARG A 158 17.27 13.64 6.31
N GLU A 159 16.75 13.59 5.09
CA GLU A 159 15.51 14.29 4.75
C GLU A 159 14.27 13.63 5.33
N SER A 160 14.29 12.31 5.56
CA SER A 160 13.21 11.58 6.23
C SER A 160 13.13 11.82 7.73
N LYS A 161 14.12 12.53 8.32
CA LYS A 161 14.21 12.84 9.76
C LYS A 161 14.19 11.59 10.65
N LEU A 162 14.67 10.47 10.11
CA LEU A 162 14.82 9.21 10.86
C LEU A 162 16.16 9.12 11.59
N ALA A 163 17.11 10.01 11.29
CA ALA A 163 18.44 10.09 11.90
C ALA A 163 18.82 11.54 12.24
#